data_AF-A0AAV2IHT7-F1
#
_entry.id   AF-A0AAV2IHT7-F1
#
_cell.length_a   1.000
_cell.length_b   1.000
_cell.length_c   1.000
_cell.angle_alpha   90.00
_cell.angle_beta   90.00
_cell.angle_gamma   90.00
#
_symmetry.space_group_name_H-M   'P 1'
#
loop_
_entity.id
_entity.type
_entity.pdbx_description
1 polymer ?
#
loop_
_entity_poly.entity_id
_entity_poly.type
_entity_poly.pdbx_seq_one_letter_code
_entity_poly.pdbx_strand_id
1 'polypeptide(L)'
;MALVNICDVTVLNNPTSFLKPFQFEITFECLEDLPEDLEWRIIYVGSAESMEYDQVLDTILVGPVPGGKHMFVFEADPPDVKKIPVDDIMGVTVVLLTCSYRGKEFIRVGYYVNNEYDDPELKENPPAEVQYNKLTRNILSSEVRVTRFTIPWHDTKASTEEGEQKIEEDTPASTEMPAPKISEEFEARIAQDLAYERAERERMTSKIPMTDPGNIYPQDDIRFYHSEDSSSLCMP
;
A
#
# COMPACT_ATOMS: atom_id res chain seq x y z
N MET A 1 21.53 -0.92 1.25
CA MET A 1 21.16 -0.96 2.67
C MET A 1 20.26 0.23 2.95
N ALA A 2 19.19 0.07 3.72
CA ALA A 2 18.33 1.20 4.09
C ALA A 2 19.06 2.12 5.09
N LEU A 3 19.03 3.44 4.87
CA LEU A 3 19.63 4.41 5.81
C LEU A 3 18.71 4.73 6.99
N VAL A 4 17.42 4.44 6.86
CA VAL A 4 16.41 4.61 7.91
C VAL A 4 15.86 3.26 8.29
N ASN A 5 15.83 2.97 9.59
CA ASN A 5 15.23 1.77 10.15
C ASN A 5 14.16 2.16 11.17
N ILE A 6 12.95 1.61 11.03
CA ILE A 6 11.91 1.77 12.05
C ILE A 6 12.24 0.81 13.20
N CYS A 7 12.43 1.35 14.41
CA CYS A 7 12.72 0.56 15.60
C CYS A 7 11.44 0.05 16.26
N ASP A 8 10.44 0.92 16.40
CA ASP A 8 9.18 0.59 17.05
C ASP A 8 8.05 1.52 16.57
N VAL A 9 6.83 0.99 16.55
CA VAL A 9 5.61 1.75 16.28
C VAL A 9 4.55 1.31 17.29
N THR A 10 4.32 2.18 18.27
CA THR A 10 3.36 1.93 19.34
C THR A 10 2.03 2.62 19.00
N VAL A 11 0.94 1.83 18.99
CA VAL A 11 -0.41 2.35 18.77
C VAL A 11 -0.95 2.90 20.09
N LEU A 12 -1.29 4.19 20.11
CA LEU A 12 -1.85 4.86 21.28
C LEU A 12 -3.39 4.89 21.21
N ASN A 13 -4.04 5.01 22.38
CA ASN A 13 -5.49 5.15 22.49
C ASN A 13 -6.29 4.07 21.74
N ASN A 14 -6.01 2.79 22.04
CA ASN A 14 -6.62 1.64 21.37
C ASN A 14 -7.09 0.57 22.38
N PRO A 15 -8.30 -0.01 22.24
CA PRO A 15 -9.37 0.33 21.30
C PRO A 15 -10.02 1.69 21.62
N THR A 16 -10.65 2.32 20.63
CA THR A 16 -11.31 3.64 20.80
C THR A 16 -12.47 3.82 19.83
N SER A 17 -13.23 4.91 19.96
CA SER A 17 -14.32 5.21 19.02
C SER A 17 -13.79 5.41 17.60
N PHE A 18 -14.54 4.94 16.60
CA PHE A 18 -14.20 5.07 15.18
C PHE A 18 -13.89 6.51 14.75
N LEU A 19 -14.61 7.48 15.31
CA LEU A 19 -14.48 8.91 15.00
C LEU A 19 -13.35 9.60 15.79
N LYS A 20 -12.53 8.85 16.53
CA LYS A 20 -11.34 9.40 17.20
C LYS A 20 -10.13 9.37 16.27
N PRO A 21 -9.22 10.35 16.42
CA PRO A 21 -7.95 10.37 15.69
C PRO A 21 -7.15 9.07 15.87
N PHE A 22 -6.38 8.73 14.85
CA PHE A 22 -5.30 7.75 14.96
C PHE A 22 -4.11 8.39 15.65
N GLN A 23 -3.43 7.65 16.51
CA GLN A 23 -2.23 8.12 17.19
C GLN A 23 -1.18 7.00 17.22
N PHE A 24 -0.06 7.25 16.56
CA PHE A 24 1.08 6.34 16.50
C PHE A 24 2.30 7.02 17.10
N GLU A 25 2.93 6.42 18.10
CA GLU A 25 4.27 6.81 18.54
C GLU A 25 5.28 6.03 17.70
N ILE A 26 6.03 6.76 16.88
CA ILE A 26 6.97 6.18 15.92
C ILE A 26 8.38 6.45 16.42
N THR A 27 9.16 5.38 16.57
CA THR A 27 10.59 5.43 16.89
C THR A 27 11.39 4.88 15.72
N PHE A 28 12.30 5.67 15.18
CA PHE A 28 13.15 5.27 14.05
C PHE A 28 14.60 5.71 14.25
N GLU A 29 15.51 5.06 13.53
CA GLU A 29 16.94 5.34 13.55
C GLU A 29 17.43 5.68 12.14
N CYS A 30 18.15 6.78 12.03
CA CYS A 30 18.88 7.19 10.84
C CYS A 30 20.35 6.85 11.02
N LEU A 31 20.92 6.09 10.09
CA LEU A 31 22.35 5.74 10.11
C LEU A 31 23.25 6.92 9.73
N GLU A 32 22.74 7.84 8.91
CA GLU A 32 23.45 9.00 8.39
C GLU A 32 22.52 10.23 8.37
N ASP A 33 23.11 11.42 8.22
CA ASP A 33 22.37 12.67 8.06
C ASP A 33 21.62 12.66 6.71
N LEU A 34 20.29 12.78 6.77
CA LEU A 34 19.46 12.94 5.59
C LEU A 34 19.23 14.42 5.29
N PRO A 35 19.67 14.91 4.11
CA PRO A 35 19.52 16.32 3.75
C PRO A 35 18.08 16.71 3.39
N GLU A 36 17.24 15.74 2.99
CA GLU A 36 15.84 15.96 2.62
C GLU A 36 14.88 15.36 3.65
N ASP A 37 13.62 15.73 3.53
CA ASP A 37 12.58 15.32 4.45
C ASP A 37 12.13 13.88 4.20
N LEU A 38 11.86 13.17 5.29
CA LEU A 38 11.05 11.95 5.27
C LEU A 38 9.58 12.33 5.23
N GLU A 39 8.86 11.76 4.28
CA GLU A 39 7.42 11.94 4.16
C GLU A 39 6.71 10.73 4.77
N TRP A 40 5.99 10.98 5.87
CA TRP A 40 5.17 9.97 6.53
C TRP A 40 3.71 10.20 6.18
N ARG A 41 3.00 9.12 5.84
CA ARG A 41 1.55 9.17 5.58
C ARG A 41 0.84 8.08 6.37
N ILE A 42 -0.33 8.43 6.89
CA ILE A 42 -1.30 7.46 7.42
C ILE A 42 -2.39 7.30 6.36
N ILE A 43 -2.60 6.07 5.90
CA ILE A 43 -3.56 5.74 4.85
C ILE A 43 -4.55 4.74 5.41
N TYR A 44 -5.83 5.05 5.34
CA TYR A 44 -6.91 4.14 5.70
C TYR A 44 -7.44 3.45 4.46
N VAL A 45 -7.48 2.11 4.47
CA VAL A 45 -8.05 1.33 3.37
C VAL A 45 -9.57 1.36 3.49
N GLY A 46 -10.23 1.99 2.51
CA GLY A 46 -11.68 2.16 2.54
C GLY A 46 -12.44 0.91 2.08
N SER A 47 -11.84 0.10 1.23
CA SER A 47 -12.41 -1.15 0.73
C SER A 47 -11.28 -2.12 0.38
N ALA A 48 -11.48 -3.41 0.64
CA ALA A 48 -10.53 -4.43 0.21
C ALA A 48 -10.52 -4.64 -1.31
N GLU A 49 -11.62 -4.28 -1.99
CA GLU A 49 -11.80 -4.55 -3.42
C GLU A 49 -11.23 -3.44 -4.31
N SER A 50 -11.03 -2.23 -3.79
CA SER A 50 -10.61 -1.08 -4.58
C SER A 50 -9.83 -0.06 -3.78
N MET A 51 -8.65 0.30 -4.32
CA MET A 51 -7.79 1.37 -3.82
C MET A 51 -8.39 2.77 -4.03
N GLU A 52 -9.46 2.91 -4.81
CA GLU A 52 -10.13 4.20 -5.04
C GLU A 52 -10.76 4.79 -3.76
N TYR A 53 -11.04 3.93 -2.78
CA TYR A 53 -11.60 4.30 -1.49
C TYR A 53 -10.53 4.56 -0.43
N ASP A 54 -9.24 4.39 -0.76
CA ASP A 54 -8.15 4.65 0.16
C ASP A 54 -8.07 6.14 0.50
N GLN A 55 -7.98 6.44 1.79
CA GLN A 55 -7.96 7.79 2.29
C GLN A 55 -6.62 8.07 2.95
N VAL A 56 -5.85 9.00 2.40
CA VAL A 56 -4.72 9.59 3.11
C VAL A 56 -5.28 10.47 4.23
N LEU A 57 -5.13 10.03 5.47
CA LEU A 57 -5.65 10.72 6.65
C LEU A 57 -4.82 11.95 6.98
N ASP A 58 -3.49 11.79 6.96
CA ASP A 58 -2.57 12.90 7.12
C ASP A 58 -1.22 12.60 6.46
N THR A 59 -0.45 13.65 6.17
CA THR A 59 0.91 13.59 5.63
C THR A 59 1.78 14.61 6.35
N ILE A 60 2.87 14.13 6.93
CA ILE A 60 3.85 14.98 7.60
C ILE A 60 5.22 14.85 6.95
N LEU A 61 5.98 15.94 6.98
CA LEU A 61 7.36 16.00 6.55
C LEU A 61 8.24 16.12 7.79
N VAL A 62 9.23 15.25 7.90
CA VAL A 62 10.21 15.23 8.99
C VAL A 62 11.59 15.39 8.39
N GLY A 63 12.16 16.59 8.48
CA GLY A 63 13.53 16.84 8.06
C GLY A 63 14.00 18.29 8.22
N PRO A 64 15.29 18.56 7.94
CA PRO A 64 16.34 17.56 7.66
C PRO A 64 16.63 16.68 8.88
N VAL A 65 16.94 15.40 8.66
CA VAL A 65 17.03 14.40 9.74
C VAL A 65 18.48 14.04 10.05
N PRO A 66 19.03 14.42 11.20
CA PRO A 66 20.39 14.04 11.56
C PRO A 66 20.49 12.55 11.88
N GLY A 67 21.68 11.98 11.77
CA GLY A 67 21.97 10.61 12.18
C GLY A 67 21.68 10.39 13.67
N GLY A 68 21.11 9.23 14.00
CA GLY A 68 20.74 8.85 15.34
C GLY A 68 19.29 8.39 15.45
N LYS A 69 18.84 8.21 16.70
CA LYS A 69 17.50 7.72 17.04
C LYS A 69 16.54 8.87 17.30
N HIS A 70 15.38 8.81 16.66
CA HIS A 70 14.33 9.81 16.72
C HIS A 70 13.01 9.17 17.15
N MET A 71 12.17 9.98 17.79
CA MET A 71 10.85 9.56 18.24
C MET A 71 9.88 10.73 18.14
N PHE A 72 8.68 10.48 17.63
CA PHE A 72 7.61 11.48 17.57
C PHE A 72 6.24 10.79 17.59
N VAL A 73 5.21 11.57 17.92
CA VAL A 73 3.81 11.11 17.87
C VAL A 73 3.19 11.64 16.58
N PHE A 74 2.65 10.72 15.76
CA PHE A 74 1.90 11.02 14.56
C PHE A 74 0.41 10.87 14.86
N GLU A 75 -0.31 11.99 14.88
CA GLU A 75 -1.75 12.03 15.04
C GLU A 75 -2.42 12.39 13.70
N ALA A 76 -3.50 11.69 13.34
CA ALA A 76 -4.28 11.95 12.14
C ALA A 76 -5.79 11.83 12.41
N ASP A 77 -6.58 12.69 11.77
CA ASP A 77 -8.04 12.67 11.86
C ASP A 77 -8.62 11.33 11.35
N PRO A 78 -9.81 10.91 11.83
CA PRO A 78 -10.47 9.69 11.33
C PRO A 78 -10.83 9.81 9.84
N PRO A 79 -11.03 8.69 9.13
CA PRO A 79 -11.45 8.70 7.72
C PRO A 79 -12.84 9.33 7.55
N ASP A 80 -13.09 9.87 6.36
CA ASP A 80 -14.42 10.35 5.97
C ASP A 80 -15.33 9.15 5.68
N VAL A 81 -16.31 8.92 6.55
CA VAL A 81 -17.31 7.84 6.44
C VAL A 81 -18.09 7.86 5.13
N LYS A 82 -18.23 9.02 4.49
CA LYS A 82 -19.00 9.15 3.24
C LYS A 82 -18.27 8.58 2.03
N LYS A 83 -16.96 8.42 2.14
CA LYS A 83 -16.10 7.88 1.07
C LYS A 83 -15.85 6.38 1.26
N ILE A 84 -16.39 5.77 2.32
CA ILE A 84 -16.25 4.34 2.58
C ILE A 84 -17.54 3.65 2.12
N PRO A 85 -17.47 2.57 1.34
CA PRO A 85 -18.63 1.74 1.05
C PRO A 85 -19.31 1.27 2.34
N VAL A 86 -20.64 1.30 2.39
CA VAL A 86 -21.39 0.95 3.61
C VAL A 86 -21.13 -0.49 4.05
N ASP A 87 -20.88 -1.39 3.10
CA ASP A 87 -20.60 -2.80 3.37
C ASP A 87 -19.20 -3.02 3.97
N ASP A 88 -18.25 -2.09 3.75
CA ASP A 88 -16.86 -2.18 4.20
C ASP A 88 -16.57 -1.40 5.49
N ILE A 89 -17.55 -0.63 6.00
CA ILE A 89 -17.34 0.17 7.23
C ILE A 89 -17.24 -0.72 8.49
N MET A 90 -17.92 -1.87 8.47
CA MET A 90 -17.96 -2.84 9.57
C MET A 90 -17.01 -4.00 9.28
N GLY A 91 -16.41 -4.55 10.34
CA GLY A 91 -15.50 -5.68 10.24
C GLY A 91 -14.05 -5.24 10.07
N VAL A 92 -13.26 -6.08 9.40
CA VAL A 92 -11.81 -5.94 9.34
C VAL A 92 -11.39 -5.14 8.10
N THR A 93 -10.60 -4.11 8.32
CA THR A 93 -9.89 -3.35 7.30
C THR A 93 -8.43 -3.14 7.71
N VAL A 94 -7.68 -2.30 6.98
CA VAL A 94 -6.26 -2.05 7.18
C VAL A 94 -5.99 -0.55 7.27
N VAL A 95 -5.08 -0.17 8.18
CA VAL A 95 -4.43 1.15 8.18
C VAL A 95 -2.95 0.97 7.87
N LEU A 96 -2.43 1.78 6.97
CA LEU A 96 -1.05 1.74 6.49
C LEU A 96 -0.33 3.01 6.97
N LEU A 97 0.81 2.82 7.61
CA LEU A 97 1.80 3.86 7.86
C LEU A 97 2.92 3.69 6.83
N THR A 98 3.02 4.63 5.89
CA THR A 98 4.07 4.62 4.86
C THR A 98 5.10 5.68 5.16
N CYS A 99 6.37 5.38 4.90
CA CYS A 99 7.45 6.36 4.92
C CYS A 99 8.19 6.36 3.59
N SER A 100 8.34 7.56 3.04
CA SER A 100 8.98 7.82 1.77
C SER A 100 10.14 8.79 1.94
N TYR A 101 11.18 8.61 1.14
CA TYR A 101 12.28 9.55 1.02
C TYR A 101 12.44 9.91 -0.45
N ARG A 102 12.50 11.21 -0.78
CA ARG A 102 12.59 11.68 -2.18
C ARG A 102 11.48 11.14 -3.09
N GLY A 103 10.27 11.04 -2.55
CA GLY A 103 9.09 10.49 -3.24
C GLY A 103 9.15 8.98 -3.50
N LYS A 104 10.11 8.25 -2.91
CA LYS A 104 10.22 6.80 -3.01
C LYS A 104 9.89 6.17 -1.66
N GLU A 105 8.81 5.39 -1.63
CA GLU A 105 8.43 4.60 -0.46
C GLU A 105 9.50 3.52 -0.21
N PHE A 106 10.00 3.43 1.02
CA PHE A 106 10.97 2.42 1.42
C PHE A 106 10.45 1.51 2.54
N ILE A 107 9.40 1.91 3.24
CA ILE A 107 8.78 1.08 4.27
C ILE A 107 7.29 1.37 4.39
N ARG A 108 6.55 0.28 4.62
CA ARG A 108 5.11 0.27 4.87
C ARG A 108 4.83 -0.62 6.06
N VAL A 109 4.13 -0.07 7.05
CA VAL A 109 3.69 -0.77 8.24
C VAL A 109 2.17 -0.83 8.21
N GLY A 110 1.60 -2.02 8.02
CA GLY A 110 0.17 -2.25 7.98
C GLY A 110 -0.33 -2.84 9.29
N TYR A 111 -1.42 -2.28 9.80
CA TYR A 111 -2.17 -2.83 10.92
C TYR A 111 -3.57 -3.22 10.48
N TYR A 112 -4.03 -4.39 10.93
CA TYR A 112 -5.45 -4.71 10.84
C TYR A 112 -6.25 -3.87 11.82
N VAL A 113 -7.42 -3.45 11.37
CA VAL A 113 -8.34 -2.60 12.10
C VAL A 113 -9.69 -3.29 12.08
N ASN A 114 -10.20 -3.67 13.25
CA ASN A 114 -11.52 -4.24 13.39
C ASN A 114 -12.50 -3.16 13.88
N ASN A 115 -13.55 -2.89 13.09
CA ASN A 115 -14.62 -1.98 13.41
C ASN A 115 -15.86 -2.78 13.83
N GLU A 116 -16.28 -2.64 15.08
CA GLU A 116 -17.48 -3.30 15.60
C GLU A 116 -18.27 -2.40 16.54
N TYR A 117 -19.55 -2.71 16.74
CA TYR A 117 -20.34 -2.10 17.80
C TYR A 117 -19.85 -2.59 19.16
N ASP A 118 -19.75 -1.73 20.17
CA ASP A 118 -19.46 -2.20 21.53
C ASP A 118 -20.71 -2.84 22.18
N ASP A 119 -21.90 -2.33 21.85
CA ASP A 119 -23.18 -2.78 22.40
C ASP A 119 -23.56 -4.20 21.89
N PRO A 120 -23.76 -5.20 22.77
CA PRO A 120 -24.06 -6.57 22.37
C PRO A 120 -25.41 -6.71 21.64
N GLU A 121 -26.39 -5.87 22.00
CA GLU A 121 -27.69 -5.84 21.31
C GLU A 121 -27.56 -5.40 19.85
N LEU A 122 -26.67 -4.45 19.57
CA LEU A 122 -26.39 -3.98 18.20
C LEU A 122 -25.53 -4.98 17.42
N LYS A 123 -24.71 -5.78 18.10
CA LYS A 123 -24.00 -6.90 17.47
C LYS A 123 -24.97 -8.01 17.02
N GLU A 124 -25.92 -8.39 17.88
CA GLU A 124 -26.90 -9.44 17.56
C GLU A 124 -27.98 -8.97 16.57
N ASN A 125 -28.41 -7.71 16.68
CA ASN A 125 -29.43 -7.12 15.84
C ASN A 125 -28.90 -5.83 15.20
N PRO A 126 -28.06 -5.93 14.15
CA PRO A 126 -27.50 -4.75 13.51
C PRO A 126 -28.61 -3.87 12.93
N PRO A 127 -28.57 -2.55 13.17
CA PRO A 127 -29.54 -1.63 12.60
C PRO A 127 -29.41 -1.56 11.08
N ALA A 128 -30.49 -1.19 10.39
CA ALA A 128 -30.48 -1.04 8.93
C ALA A 128 -29.54 0.08 8.45
N GLU A 129 -29.35 1.12 9.26
CA GLU A 129 -28.39 2.20 9.03
C GLU A 129 -27.26 2.13 10.06
N VAL A 130 -26.03 2.27 9.59
CA VAL A 130 -24.83 2.19 10.43
C VAL A 130 -24.76 3.38 11.39
N GLN A 131 -24.60 3.11 12.68
CA GLN A 131 -24.49 4.13 13.72
C GLN A 131 -23.03 4.44 14.04
N TYR A 132 -22.39 5.29 13.24
CA TYR A 132 -20.94 5.59 13.35
C TYR A 132 -20.47 6.03 14.75
N ASN A 133 -21.32 6.76 15.49
CA ASN A 133 -20.99 7.23 16.85
C ASN A 133 -20.83 6.10 17.88
N LYS A 134 -21.38 4.91 17.59
CA LYS A 134 -21.33 3.73 18.46
C LYS A 134 -20.32 2.69 17.97
N LEU A 135 -19.61 2.99 16.89
CA LEU A 135 -18.55 2.11 16.41
C LEU A 135 -17.30 2.29 17.24
N THR A 136 -16.74 1.16 17.62
CA THR A 136 -15.44 1.03 18.25
C THR A 136 -14.48 0.44 17.24
N ARG A 137 -13.34 1.10 17.08
CA ARG A 137 -12.22 0.70 16.27
C ARG A 137 -11.15 0.07 17.17
N ASN A 138 -10.74 -1.15 16.83
CA ASN A 138 -9.65 -1.85 17.47
C ASN A 138 -8.54 -2.16 16.46
N ILE A 139 -7.39 -1.53 16.65
CA ILE A 139 -6.18 -1.76 15.86
C ILE A 139 -5.43 -2.95 16.46
N LEU A 140 -5.22 -4.00 15.67
CA LEU A 140 -4.55 -5.23 16.09
C LEU A 140 -3.02 -5.03 16.06
N SER A 141 -2.47 -4.40 17.10
CA SER A 141 -1.04 -4.10 17.20
C SER A 141 -0.15 -5.35 17.28
N SER A 142 -0.71 -6.51 17.61
CA SER A 142 0.00 -7.81 17.64
C SER A 142 0.24 -8.40 16.26
N GLU A 143 -0.57 -8.05 15.26
CA GLU A 143 -0.52 -8.59 13.91
C GLU A 143 -0.10 -7.51 12.92
N VAL A 144 1.10 -6.98 13.12
CA VAL A 144 1.69 -5.97 12.24
C VAL A 144 2.34 -6.62 11.02
N ARG A 145 2.09 -6.07 9.83
CA ARG A 145 2.78 -6.46 8.59
C ARG A 145 3.72 -5.36 8.16
N VAL A 146 5.00 -5.70 8.01
CA VAL A 146 6.03 -4.73 7.58
C VAL A 146 6.53 -5.14 6.20
N THR A 147 6.39 -4.24 5.23
CA THR A 147 6.95 -4.39 3.88
C THR A 147 8.05 -3.37 3.68
N ARG A 148 9.21 -3.82 3.20
CA ARG A 148 10.38 -2.98 2.94
C ARG A 148 10.68 -2.94 1.45
N PHE A 149 11.02 -1.76 0.95
CA PHE A 149 11.42 -1.54 -0.44
C PHE A 149 12.83 -0.95 -0.49
N THR A 150 13.64 -1.44 -1.42
CA THR A 150 14.96 -0.86 -1.65
C THR A 150 14.84 0.39 -2.50
N ILE A 151 15.38 1.51 -2.00
CA ILE A 151 15.40 2.79 -2.71
C ILE A 151 16.84 3.33 -2.86
N PRO A 152 17.11 4.18 -3.87
CA PRO A 152 18.35 4.94 -3.95
C PRO A 152 18.31 6.12 -2.97
N TRP A 153 19.20 6.09 -1.97
CA TRP A 153 19.26 7.10 -0.91
C TRP A 153 20.09 8.34 -1.27
N HIS A 154 20.99 8.23 -2.24
CA HIS A 154 21.84 9.33 -2.68
C HIS A 154 21.51 9.72 -4.13
N ASP A 155 21.83 10.96 -4.50
CA ASP A 155 21.72 11.42 -5.89
C ASP A 155 22.76 10.71 -6.74
N THR A 156 22.33 9.65 -7.41
CA THR A 156 23.15 9.00 -8.42
C THR A 156 23.20 9.93 -9.63
N LYS A 157 24.24 10.75 -9.74
CA LYS A 157 24.53 11.44 -11.00
C LYS A 157 24.87 10.37 -12.06
N ALA A 158 23.90 10.12 -12.95
CA ALA A 158 24.01 9.40 -14.22
C ALA A 158 24.52 7.93 -14.18
N SER A 159 23.59 7.00 -14.11
CA SER A 159 23.61 5.77 -14.93
C SER A 159 22.20 5.18 -15.00
N THR A 160 21.68 5.08 -16.21
CA THR A 160 20.40 4.45 -16.53
C THR A 160 20.45 2.97 -16.20
N GLU A 161 19.92 2.58 -15.04
CA GLU A 161 19.50 1.20 -14.77
C GLU A 161 18.11 1.28 -14.11
N GLU A 162 17.09 0.87 -14.86
CA GLU A 162 15.73 0.66 -14.35
C GLU A 162 15.79 -0.48 -13.32
N GLY A 163 15.84 -0.10 -12.04
CA GLY A 163 15.97 -1.04 -10.93
C GLY A 163 14.68 -1.81 -10.68
N GLU A 164 14.71 -3.12 -10.92
CA GLU A 164 13.73 -4.09 -10.45
C GLU A 164 13.61 -3.98 -8.91
N GLN A 165 12.39 -3.72 -8.42
CA GLN A 165 12.09 -3.68 -7.00
C GLN A 165 12.20 -5.08 -6.40
N LYS A 166 13.27 -5.35 -5.65
CA LYS A 166 13.36 -6.53 -4.79
C LYS A 166 12.56 -6.30 -3.51
N ILE A 167 11.60 -7.20 -3.26
CA ILE A 167 10.82 -7.30 -2.03
C ILE A 167 11.57 -8.25 -1.10
N GLU A 168 11.96 -7.79 0.09
CA GLU A 168 12.43 -8.65 1.18
C GLU A 168 11.32 -8.70 2.24
N GLU A 169 10.81 -9.91 2.48
CA GLU A 169 9.78 -10.22 3.48
C GLU A 169 10.50 -10.79 4.71
N ASP A 170 10.34 -10.17 5.88
CA ASP A 170 10.96 -10.63 7.13
C ASP A 170 9.89 -11.28 8.02
N THR A 171 10.07 -12.56 8.31
CA THR A 171 9.16 -13.36 9.17
C THR A 171 9.57 -13.17 10.63
N PRO A 172 8.72 -12.65 11.53
CA PRO A 172 9.10 -12.55 12.93
C PRO A 172 9.12 -13.95 13.57
N ALA A 173 10.13 -14.17 14.41
CA ALA A 173 10.37 -15.40 15.16
C ALA A 173 9.18 -15.74 16.07
N SER A 174 8.64 -16.95 15.87
CA SER A 174 7.57 -17.53 16.67
C SER A 174 8.01 -17.80 18.12
N THR A 175 7.35 -17.15 19.07
CA THR A 175 7.25 -17.67 20.44
C THR A 175 5.86 -18.28 20.58
N GLU A 176 5.82 -19.60 20.76
CA GLU A 176 4.60 -20.40 20.82
C GLU A 176 3.73 -20.05 22.04
N MET A 177 2.54 -19.48 21.81
CA MET A 177 1.32 -19.67 22.60
C MET A 177 0.10 -19.50 21.69
N PRO A 178 -1.04 -20.18 21.94
CA PRO A 178 -2.02 -20.49 20.91
C PRO A 178 -2.86 -19.26 20.53
N ALA A 179 -2.78 -18.87 19.26
CA ALA A 179 -3.64 -17.85 18.65
C ALA A 179 -5.09 -18.35 18.50
N PRO A 180 -6.09 -17.45 18.57
CA PRO A 180 -7.48 -17.79 18.27
C PRO A 180 -7.61 -18.17 16.79
N LYS A 181 -8.35 -19.25 16.51
CA LYS A 181 -8.52 -19.80 15.17
C LYS A 181 -9.32 -18.86 14.28
N ILE A 182 -8.63 -18.15 13.39
CA ILE A 182 -9.24 -17.56 12.19
C ILE A 182 -9.55 -18.72 11.23
N SER A 183 -10.69 -18.66 10.52
CA SER A 183 -11.08 -19.72 9.59
C SER A 183 -10.07 -19.84 8.45
N GLU A 184 -9.66 -21.06 8.11
CA GLU A 184 -8.73 -21.38 7.01
C GLU A 184 -9.13 -20.71 5.67
N GLU A 185 -10.43 -20.47 5.49
CA GLU A 185 -11.00 -19.81 4.31
C GLU A 185 -10.59 -18.32 4.18
N PHE A 186 -10.36 -17.62 5.29
CA PHE A 186 -9.95 -16.22 5.31
C PHE A 186 -8.43 -16.09 5.06
N GLU A 187 -7.64 -16.99 5.65
CA GLU A 187 -6.20 -17.08 5.38
C GLU A 187 -5.92 -17.44 3.91
N ALA A 188 -6.71 -18.35 3.34
CA ALA A 188 -6.62 -18.72 1.92
C ALA A 188 -6.94 -17.54 1.00
N ARG A 189 -7.90 -16.68 1.37
CA ARG A 189 -8.26 -15.50 0.58
C ARG A 189 -7.15 -14.45 0.57
N ILE A 190 -6.53 -14.19 1.71
CA ILE A 190 -5.37 -13.29 1.81
C ILE A 190 -4.18 -13.83 0.99
N ALA A 191 -3.93 -15.14 1.06
CA ALA A 191 -2.87 -15.77 0.27
C ALA A 191 -3.16 -15.68 -1.24
N GLN A 192 -4.43 -15.79 -1.64
CA GLN A 192 -4.85 -15.67 -3.01
C GLN A 192 -4.70 -14.24 -3.54
N ASP A 193 -5.05 -13.23 -2.75
CA ASP A 193 -4.91 -11.82 -3.13
C ASP A 193 -3.43 -11.42 -3.26
N LEU A 194 -2.57 -11.86 -2.32
CA LEU A 194 -1.13 -11.65 -2.40
C LEU A 194 -0.50 -12.37 -3.61
N ALA A 195 -0.98 -13.58 -3.94
CA ALA A 195 -0.54 -14.31 -5.13
C ALA A 195 -1.00 -13.62 -6.42
N TYR A 196 -2.20 -13.03 -6.43
CA TYR A 196 -2.75 -12.30 -7.55
C TYR A 196 -1.96 -11.00 -7.81
N GLU A 197 -1.68 -10.21 -6.77
CA GLU A 197 -0.83 -9.02 -6.89
C GLU A 197 0.60 -9.36 -7.36
N ARG A 198 1.16 -10.48 -6.89
CA ARG A 198 2.47 -10.97 -7.35
C ARG A 198 2.43 -11.33 -8.83
N ALA A 199 1.41 -12.06 -9.27
CA ALA A 199 1.24 -12.45 -10.67
C ALA A 199 0.96 -11.25 -11.58
N GLU A 200 0.22 -10.25 -11.10
CA GLU A 200 -0.08 -9.03 -11.86
C GLU A 200 1.15 -8.14 -11.99
N ARG A 201 1.98 -8.03 -10.93
CA ARG A 201 3.30 -7.39 -11.03
C ARG A 201 4.24 -8.12 -11.97
N GLU A 202 4.29 -9.45 -11.93
CA GLU A 202 5.09 -10.27 -12.85
C GLU A 202 4.62 -10.09 -14.31
N ARG A 203 3.31 -9.96 -14.55
CA ARG A 203 2.76 -9.63 -15.88
C ARG A 203 3.12 -8.21 -16.35
N MET A 204 3.14 -7.23 -15.44
CA MET A 204 3.52 -5.86 -15.79
C MET A 204 5.04 -5.69 -15.98
N THR A 205 5.88 -6.49 -15.31
CA THR A 205 7.35 -6.44 -15.43
C THR A 205 7.91 -7.36 -16.51
N SER A 206 7.19 -8.42 -16.91
CA SER A 206 7.61 -9.27 -18.02
C SER A 206 7.30 -8.61 -19.36
N LYS A 207 8.31 -7.93 -19.94
CA LYS A 207 8.37 -7.67 -21.39
C LYS A 207 8.60 -9.00 -22.13
N ILE A 208 7.60 -9.86 -22.15
CA ILE A 208 7.51 -10.92 -23.16
C ILE A 208 6.75 -10.29 -24.33
N PRO A 209 7.36 -10.11 -25.52
CA PRO A 209 6.61 -9.64 -26.67
C PRO A 209 5.48 -10.63 -26.93
N MET A 210 4.26 -10.12 -27.13
CA MET A 210 3.13 -10.89 -27.62
C MET A 210 3.59 -11.75 -28.80
N THR A 211 3.75 -13.06 -28.58
CA THR A 211 3.60 -14.01 -29.68
C THR A 211 2.11 -14.08 -29.94
N ASP A 212 1.70 -13.24 -30.89
CA ASP A 212 0.37 -13.19 -31.48
C ASP A 212 -0.12 -14.63 -31.78
N PRO A 213 -1.12 -15.16 -31.05
CA PRO A 213 -1.67 -16.46 -31.35
C PRO A 213 -2.68 -16.28 -32.49
N GLY A 214 -2.23 -16.14 -33.73
CA GLY A 214 -3.22 -16.08 -34.81
C GLY A 214 -2.83 -15.78 -36.25
N ASN A 215 -1.60 -15.36 -36.60
CA ASN A 215 -1.31 -15.03 -38.00
C ASN A 215 -0.55 -16.13 -38.73
N ILE A 216 -1.30 -17.12 -39.22
CA ILE A 216 -0.91 -17.91 -40.40
C ILE A 216 -1.14 -16.99 -41.61
N TYR A 217 -0.09 -16.33 -42.09
CA TYR A 217 -0.06 -15.89 -43.49
C TYR A 217 0.79 -16.89 -44.29
N PRO A 218 0.19 -17.61 -45.26
CA PRO A 218 0.94 -18.44 -46.18
C PRO A 218 1.90 -17.56 -46.99
N GLN A 219 3.17 -17.96 -47.02
CA GLN A 219 4.09 -17.57 -48.10
C GLN A 219 3.47 -18.03 -49.42
N ASP A 220 3.10 -17.08 -50.29
CA ASP A 220 3.25 -17.12 -51.75
C ASP A 220 2.38 -16.02 -52.37
N ASP A 221 3.00 -14.87 -52.71
CA ASP A 221 3.02 -14.36 -54.09
C ASP A 221 3.58 -12.93 -54.12
N ILE A 222 4.74 -12.81 -54.74
CA ILE A 222 5.34 -11.55 -55.17
C ILE A 222 4.47 -10.99 -56.30
N ARG A 223 3.77 -9.87 -56.07
CA ARG A 223 3.35 -8.98 -57.16
C ARG A 223 3.67 -7.53 -56.84
N PHE A 224 4.67 -7.06 -57.59
CA PHE A 224 5.02 -5.66 -57.80
C PHE A 224 3.79 -4.84 -58.22
N TYR A 225 3.57 -3.71 -57.56
CA TYR A 225 2.95 -2.55 -58.20
C TYR A 225 3.81 -1.33 -57.90
N HIS A 226 4.53 -0.90 -58.95
CA HIS A 226 5.15 0.42 -59.05
C HIS A 226 4.06 1.48 -59.21
N SER A 227 4.13 2.57 -58.47
CA SER A 227 3.50 3.83 -58.85
C SER A 227 4.44 5.00 -58.53
N GLU A 228 5.36 5.27 -59.45
CA GLU A 228 5.96 6.59 -59.62
C GLU A 228 5.61 7.08 -61.02
N ASP A 229 4.86 8.18 -61.09
CA ASP A 229 4.95 9.27 -62.08
C ASP A 229 3.86 10.27 -61.68
N SER A 230 4.17 11.35 -60.96
CA SER A 230 4.85 12.55 -61.44
C SER A 230 4.18 13.14 -62.69
N SER A 231 3.31 14.14 -62.52
CA SER A 231 3.55 15.48 -63.08
C SER A 231 2.32 16.40 -62.99
N SER A 232 2.61 17.64 -62.58
CA SER A 232 1.98 18.90 -63.02
C SER A 232 0.48 19.12 -62.76
N LEU A 233 0.14 20.12 -61.95
CA LEU A 233 0.03 21.50 -62.42
C LEU A 233 -0.23 22.48 -61.26
N CYS A 234 0.45 23.62 -61.30
CA CYS A 234 0.17 24.80 -60.48
C CYS A 234 -1.22 25.39 -60.80
N MET A 235 -1.96 25.74 -59.74
CA MET A 235 -2.67 27.00 -59.39
C MET A 235 -3.11 27.99 -60.50
N PRO A 236 -4.11 28.86 -60.24
CA PRO A 236 -4.68 29.27 -58.93
C PRO A 236 -6.15 28.91 -58.67
#